data_AF-A0A942IP48-F1
#
_entry.id   AF-A0A942IP48-F1
#
_cell.length_a   1.000
_cell.length_b   1.000
_cell.length_c   1.000
_cell.angle_alpha   90.00
_cell.angle_beta   90.00
_cell.angle_gamma   90.00
#
_symmetry.space_group_name_H-M   'P 1'
#
loop_
_entity.id
_entity.type
_entity.pdbx_description
1 polymer ?
#
loop_
_entity_poly.entity_id
_entity_poly.type
_entity_poly.pdbx_seq_one_letter_code
_entity_poly.pdbx_strand_id
1 'polypeptide(L)'
;MLRQIFITGFISASLIFSFCNSAASKNSKAKKSSGFNKTADFEAKKISAQRALHYSDSIRKYLKRNGYSNRLLFVADMDLHMYVKRFYVIRPDSSKILNTFLVAHGKGLGSKWDSAVFSNVPGSLCSSKGKYKIGKSYFGEFGKGYKLHGIDATNNNAFKRLVVFHYYNTQTTEEYSRPSYMSSGCPMLAPANFKVCDSLIQKEKLPVMLVVY
;
A
#
# COMPACT_ATOMS: atom_id res chain seq x y z
N MET A 1 40.11 73.31 -14.21
CA MET A 1 41.43 73.35 -13.55
C MET A 1 41.50 72.16 -12.61
N LEU A 2 42.11 71.04 -13.05
CA LEU A 2 43.43 70.54 -12.60
C LEU A 2 43.49 70.43 -11.05
N ARG A 3 43.77 69.28 -10.42
CA ARG A 3 44.75 68.24 -10.78
C ARG A 3 44.51 66.95 -9.97
N GLN A 4 44.76 65.82 -10.64
CA GLN A 4 45.06 64.52 -10.03
C GLN A 4 46.32 64.59 -9.17
N ILE A 5 46.39 63.80 -8.10
CA ILE A 5 47.65 63.27 -7.57
C ILE A 5 47.47 61.77 -7.33
N PHE A 6 48.20 61.00 -8.14
CA PHE A 6 48.52 59.59 -7.93
C PHE A 6 49.64 59.51 -6.87
N ILE A 7 49.53 58.57 -5.93
CA ILE A 7 50.70 58.02 -5.24
C ILE A 7 50.64 56.49 -5.33
N THR A 8 51.71 56.00 -5.96
CA THR A 8 52.14 54.63 -6.15
C THR A 8 52.64 54.01 -4.84
N GLY A 9 52.36 52.72 -4.62
CA GLY A 9 53.00 51.93 -3.57
C GLY A 9 52.89 50.43 -3.88
N PHE A 10 54.01 49.85 -4.30
CA PHE A 10 54.20 48.49 -4.80
C PHE A 10 54.88 47.64 -3.70
N ILE A 11 54.68 46.31 -3.76
CA ILE A 11 55.50 45.22 -3.18
C ILE A 11 55.26 44.86 -1.69
N SER A 12 54.63 43.71 -1.44
CA SER A 12 55.41 42.48 -1.19
C SER A 12 54.55 41.22 -1.29
N ALA A 13 55.06 40.26 -2.05
CA ALA A 13 54.58 38.90 -2.09
C ALA A 13 55.12 38.16 -0.86
N SER A 14 54.26 37.38 -0.21
CA SER A 14 54.69 36.26 0.63
C SER A 14 53.71 35.13 0.42
N LEU A 15 54.14 34.18 -0.41
CA LEU A 15 53.61 32.82 -0.43
C LEU A 15 53.83 32.20 0.96
N ILE A 16 52.75 31.84 1.62
CA ILE A 16 52.77 30.75 2.60
C ILE A 16 51.87 29.66 2.03
N PHE A 17 52.52 28.68 1.40
CA PHE A 17 51.97 27.34 1.24
C PHE A 17 51.80 26.75 2.64
N SER A 18 50.57 26.47 3.04
CA SER A 18 50.34 25.53 4.15
C SER A 18 49.18 24.60 3.80
N PHE A 19 49.61 23.39 3.46
CA PHE A 19 48.92 22.10 3.46
C PHE A 19 47.40 22.09 3.58
N CYS A 20 46.78 21.64 2.48
CA CYS A 20 45.54 20.90 2.49
C CYS A 20 45.60 19.79 3.55
N ASN A 21 44.75 19.87 4.56
CA ASN A 21 44.37 18.70 5.32
C ASN A 21 42.87 18.47 5.16
N SER A 22 42.58 17.51 4.29
CA SER A 22 41.29 16.94 4.04
C SER A 22 40.90 16.06 5.23
N ALA A 23 39.81 16.40 5.91
CA ALA A 23 38.86 15.44 6.48
C ALA A 23 37.66 16.21 7.04
N ALA A 24 36.89 16.84 6.15
CA ALA A 24 35.50 17.15 6.46
C ALA A 24 34.77 15.83 6.66
N SER A 25 34.61 15.40 7.93
CA SER A 25 33.85 14.21 8.31
C SER A 25 32.38 14.42 7.97
N LYS A 26 32.03 14.10 6.72
CA LYS A 26 30.65 13.89 6.30
C LYS A 26 30.19 12.57 6.90
N ASN A 27 29.38 12.69 7.94
CA ASN A 27 28.06 12.08 8.04
C ASN A 27 27.83 10.85 7.13
N SER A 28 27.78 9.66 7.73
CA SER A 28 26.56 8.84 7.64
C SER A 28 26.66 7.70 8.63
N LYS A 29 25.90 7.80 9.74
CA LYS A 29 25.36 6.56 10.31
C LYS A 29 24.47 6.00 9.20
N ALA A 30 24.97 4.98 8.50
CA ALA A 30 24.17 4.19 7.59
C ALA A 30 22.89 3.80 8.34
N LYS A 31 21.75 4.39 7.96
CA LYS A 31 20.44 3.85 8.33
C LYS A 31 20.45 2.41 7.85
N LYS A 32 20.56 1.46 8.78
CA LYS A 32 20.32 0.04 8.52
C LYS A 32 19.09 -0.03 7.63
N SER A 33 19.24 -0.54 6.42
CA SER A 33 18.10 -0.98 5.63
C SER A 33 17.31 -1.93 6.54
N SER A 34 16.03 -1.64 6.78
CA SER A 34 15.13 -2.49 7.54
C SER A 34 15.03 -3.84 6.82
N GLY A 35 15.94 -4.76 7.14
CA GLY A 35 15.92 -6.12 6.64
C GLY A 35 14.68 -6.83 7.18
N PHE A 36 14.04 -7.63 6.34
CA PHE A 36 12.92 -8.46 6.77
C PHE A 36 13.36 -9.40 7.90
N ASN A 37 12.66 -9.34 9.02
CA ASN A 37 12.90 -10.23 10.15
C ASN A 37 11.89 -11.38 10.06
N LYS A 38 12.33 -12.49 9.47
CA LYS A 38 11.47 -13.65 9.18
C LYS A 38 10.67 -14.15 10.39
N THR A 39 11.23 -14.11 11.60
CA THR A 39 10.56 -14.59 12.81
C THR A 39 9.47 -13.61 13.28
N ALA A 40 9.79 -12.31 13.34
CA ALA A 40 8.80 -11.28 13.67
C ALA A 40 7.67 -11.23 12.63
N ASP A 41 8.02 -11.37 11.34
CA ASP A 41 7.05 -11.40 10.25
C ASP A 41 6.17 -12.66 10.28
N PHE A 42 6.67 -13.79 10.77
CA PHE A 42 5.88 -15.02 10.95
C PHE A 42 4.78 -14.84 12.01
N GLU A 43 5.13 -14.32 13.19
CA GLU A 43 4.14 -14.06 14.25
C GLU A 43 3.16 -12.96 13.84
N ALA A 44 3.64 -11.89 13.21
CA ALA A 44 2.79 -10.83 12.69
C ALA A 44 1.77 -11.36 11.66
N LYS A 45 2.16 -12.30 10.78
CA LYS A 45 1.26 -12.98 9.84
C LYS A 45 0.21 -13.83 10.54
N LYS A 46 0.59 -14.55 11.59
CA LYS A 46 -0.34 -15.37 12.39
C LYS A 46 -1.39 -14.50 13.06
N ILE A 47 -0.95 -13.39 13.68
CA ILE A 47 -1.85 -12.39 14.30
C ILE A 47 -2.76 -11.78 13.23
N SER A 48 -2.23 -11.37 12.09
CA SER A 48 -3.01 -10.82 10.97
C SER A 48 -4.06 -11.81 10.45
N ALA A 49 -3.73 -13.09 10.30
CA ALA A 49 -4.70 -14.12 9.91
C ALA A 49 -5.82 -14.30 10.96
N GLN A 50 -5.47 -14.26 12.25
CA GLN A 50 -6.45 -14.29 13.34
C GLN A 50 -7.36 -13.04 13.32
N ARG A 51 -6.79 -11.85 13.13
CA ARG A 51 -7.57 -10.60 12.97
C ARG A 51 -8.52 -10.68 11.78
N ALA A 52 -8.07 -11.23 10.65
CA ALA A 52 -8.91 -11.39 9.46
C ALA A 52 -10.08 -12.35 9.68
N LEU A 53 -9.85 -13.48 10.37
CA LEU A 53 -10.92 -14.40 10.77
C LEU A 53 -11.88 -13.77 11.77
N HIS A 54 -11.36 -13.06 12.79
CA HIS A 54 -12.18 -12.32 13.74
C HIS A 54 -13.07 -11.27 13.05
N TYR A 55 -12.52 -10.51 12.09
CA TYR A 55 -13.32 -9.60 11.27
C TYR A 55 -14.41 -10.34 10.50
N SER A 56 -14.08 -11.45 9.83
CA SER A 56 -15.05 -12.28 9.11
C SER A 56 -16.20 -12.72 10.01
N ASP A 57 -15.90 -13.22 11.21
CA ASP A 57 -16.90 -13.67 12.17
C ASP A 57 -17.77 -12.52 12.67
N SER A 58 -17.16 -11.37 12.97
CA SER A 58 -17.87 -10.18 13.46
C SER A 58 -18.89 -9.63 12.46
N ILE A 59 -18.62 -9.72 11.15
CA ILE A 59 -19.50 -9.20 10.10
C ILE A 59 -20.43 -10.25 9.49
N ARG A 60 -20.31 -11.52 9.85
CA ARG A 60 -21.08 -12.63 9.24
C ARG A 60 -22.60 -12.39 9.27
N LYS A 61 -23.13 -11.87 10.37
CA LYS A 61 -24.55 -11.50 10.49
C LYS A 61 -24.91 -10.34 9.58
N TYR A 62 -24.03 -9.35 9.45
CA TYR A 62 -24.20 -8.21 8.56
C TYR A 62 -24.26 -8.67 7.09
N LEU A 63 -23.37 -9.58 6.66
CA LEU A 63 -23.35 -10.10 5.29
C LEU A 63 -24.71 -10.72 4.92
N LYS A 64 -25.22 -11.62 5.77
CA LYS A 64 -26.51 -12.29 5.55
C LYS A 64 -27.68 -11.29 5.50
N ARG A 65 -27.76 -10.38 6.47
CA ARG A 65 -28.87 -9.41 6.58
C ARG A 65 -28.93 -8.42 5.42
N ASN A 66 -27.79 -8.14 4.78
CA ASN A 66 -27.69 -7.16 3.70
C ASN A 66 -27.50 -7.80 2.31
N GLY A 67 -27.74 -9.11 2.18
CA GLY A 67 -27.71 -9.79 0.89
C GLY A 67 -26.32 -9.93 0.26
N TYR A 68 -25.26 -10.01 1.06
CA TYR A 68 -23.90 -10.30 0.58
C TYR A 68 -23.58 -11.80 0.65
N SER A 69 -22.60 -12.24 -0.13
CA SER A 69 -22.11 -13.62 -0.06
C SER A 69 -21.61 -13.93 1.35
N ASN A 70 -22.09 -15.05 1.90
CA ASN A 70 -21.56 -15.65 3.12
C ASN A 70 -20.58 -16.81 2.82
N ARG A 71 -20.21 -16.99 1.55
CA ARG A 71 -19.26 -18.02 1.08
C ARG A 71 -17.93 -17.43 0.62
N LEU A 72 -17.91 -16.13 0.32
CA LEU A 72 -16.74 -15.40 -0.13
C LEU A 72 -16.68 -14.01 0.48
N LEU A 73 -15.59 -13.76 1.21
CA LEU A 73 -15.23 -12.47 1.78
C LEU A 73 -13.76 -12.23 1.50
N PHE A 74 -13.41 -11.00 1.12
CA PHE A 74 -12.02 -10.56 1.09
C PHE A 74 -11.72 -9.65 2.25
N VAL A 75 -10.54 -9.82 2.83
CA VAL A 75 -10.05 -8.99 3.93
C VAL A 75 -8.62 -8.59 3.64
N ALA A 76 -8.32 -7.30 3.68
CA ALA A 76 -6.98 -6.77 3.49
C ALA A 76 -6.53 -6.04 4.76
N ASP A 77 -5.53 -6.60 5.42
CA ASP A 77 -4.89 -6.06 6.63
C ASP A 77 -3.70 -5.20 6.20
N MET A 78 -3.89 -3.88 6.10
CA MET A 78 -2.83 -2.99 5.63
C MET A 78 -1.95 -2.45 6.76
N ASP A 79 -2.15 -2.91 8.00
CA ASP A 79 -1.22 -2.65 9.11
C ASP A 79 0.09 -3.43 8.94
N LEU A 80 0.06 -4.59 8.27
CA LEU A 80 1.26 -5.35 7.94
C LEU A 80 2.03 -4.71 6.78
N HIS A 81 3.33 -4.99 6.66
CA HIS A 81 4.12 -4.54 5.52
C HIS A 81 3.60 -5.11 4.18
N MET A 82 3.60 -4.31 3.12
CA MET A 82 3.09 -4.71 1.79
C MET A 82 3.83 -5.85 1.07
N TYR A 83 5.00 -6.23 1.56
CA TYR A 83 5.76 -7.38 1.05
C TYR A 83 5.49 -8.65 1.85
N VAL A 84 4.50 -8.60 2.74
CA VAL A 84 4.00 -9.71 3.54
C VAL A 84 2.56 -10.00 3.10
N LYS A 85 2.21 -11.30 2.99
CA LYS A 85 0.88 -11.74 2.57
C LYS A 85 -0.15 -11.32 3.62
N ARG A 86 -0.99 -10.36 3.25
CA ARG A 86 -1.92 -9.64 4.14
C ARG A 86 -3.32 -9.45 3.52
N PHE A 87 -3.57 -10.07 2.37
CA PHE A 87 -4.89 -10.17 1.76
C PHE A 87 -5.40 -11.59 1.92
N TYR A 88 -6.59 -11.75 2.50
CA TYR A 88 -7.19 -13.03 2.85
C TYR A 88 -8.45 -13.22 2.03
N VAL A 89 -8.53 -14.38 1.37
CA VAL A 89 -9.76 -14.91 0.80
C VAL A 89 -10.38 -15.83 1.83
N ILE A 90 -11.55 -15.47 2.35
CA ILE A 90 -12.19 -16.16 3.47
C ILE A 90 -13.53 -16.71 3.03
N ARG A 91 -13.86 -17.88 3.57
CA ARG A 91 -15.20 -18.46 3.57
C ARG A 91 -15.85 -18.20 4.94
N PRO A 92 -16.77 -17.22 5.05
CA PRO A 92 -17.35 -16.82 6.33
C PRO A 92 -18.26 -17.86 6.99
N ASP A 93 -18.92 -18.75 6.22
CA ASP A 93 -19.79 -19.77 6.80
C ASP A 93 -19.05 -20.81 7.63
N SER A 94 -17.78 -21.06 7.31
CA SER A 94 -16.91 -22.05 7.95
C SER A 94 -15.67 -21.43 8.60
N SER A 95 -15.60 -20.09 8.71
CA SER A 95 -14.48 -19.33 9.27
C SER A 95 -13.11 -19.82 8.76
N LYS A 96 -13.00 -20.03 7.44
CA LYS A 96 -11.80 -20.63 6.81
C LYS A 96 -11.12 -19.68 5.84
N ILE A 97 -9.82 -19.50 5.98
CA ILE A 97 -8.97 -18.86 4.96
C ILE A 97 -8.75 -19.87 3.82
N LEU A 98 -9.13 -19.49 2.60
CA LEU A 98 -8.96 -20.26 1.37
C LEU A 98 -7.63 -19.92 0.68
N ASN A 99 -7.26 -18.63 0.67
CA ASN A 99 -6.03 -18.14 0.06
C ASN A 99 -5.50 -16.92 0.80
N THR A 100 -4.19 -16.69 0.70
CA THR A 100 -3.52 -15.50 1.22
C THR A 100 -2.56 -14.91 0.19
N PHE A 101 -2.62 -13.60 -0.03
CA PHE A 101 -1.91 -12.89 -1.09
C PHE A 101 -1.21 -11.62 -0.60
N LEU A 102 -0.23 -11.15 -1.38
CA LEU A 102 0.26 -9.78 -1.32
C LEU A 102 -0.79 -8.83 -1.89
N VAL A 103 -0.92 -7.65 -1.29
CA VAL A 103 -1.76 -6.56 -1.78
C VAL A 103 -1.08 -5.22 -1.55
N ALA A 104 -1.06 -4.36 -2.56
CA ALA A 104 -0.58 -2.99 -2.42
C ALA A 104 -1.68 -2.04 -1.94
N HIS A 105 -1.26 -1.00 -1.21
CA HIS A 105 -2.10 0.13 -0.81
C HIS A 105 -1.67 1.41 -1.52
N GLY A 106 -2.42 2.48 -1.30
CA GLY A 106 -2.16 3.81 -1.84
C GLY A 106 -0.86 4.45 -1.34
N LYS A 107 -0.22 5.24 -2.20
CA LYS A 107 1.02 6.01 -1.94
C LYS A 107 0.80 7.39 -1.29
N GLY A 108 -0.46 7.78 -1.11
CA GLY A 108 -0.84 9.11 -0.65
C GLY A 108 -0.32 9.50 0.74
N LEU A 109 -0.20 10.81 0.96
CA LEU A 109 0.04 11.43 2.28
C LEU A 109 1.19 10.83 3.10
N GLY A 110 2.25 10.36 2.44
CA GLY A 110 3.43 9.80 3.11
C GLY A 110 3.32 8.33 3.50
N SER A 111 2.35 7.58 2.93
CA SER A 111 2.33 6.11 3.01
C SER A 111 3.69 5.50 2.69
N LYS A 112 4.10 4.56 3.52
CA LYS A 112 5.31 3.73 3.35
C LYS A 112 4.91 2.29 3.13
N TRP A 113 5.86 1.45 2.74
CA TRP A 113 5.59 0.03 2.52
C TRP A 113 5.15 -0.71 3.79
N ASP A 114 5.56 -0.25 4.97
CA ASP A 114 5.28 -0.79 6.30
C ASP A 114 4.20 -0.02 7.06
N SER A 115 3.68 1.09 6.50
CA SER A 115 2.71 1.95 7.17
C SER A 115 1.83 2.66 6.15
N ALA A 116 0.61 2.15 5.97
CA ALA A 116 -0.39 2.75 5.11
C ALA A 116 -1.02 3.97 5.80
N VAL A 117 -1.06 5.11 5.10
CA VAL A 117 -1.90 6.24 5.47
C VAL A 117 -3.24 6.10 4.77
N PHE A 118 -4.33 6.30 5.54
CA PHE A 118 -5.68 6.19 5.03
C PHE A 118 -6.34 7.55 4.91
N SER A 119 -7.09 7.74 3.83
CA SER A 119 -7.91 8.93 3.64
C SER A 119 -9.06 8.62 2.70
N ASN A 120 -10.21 9.23 2.97
CA ASN A 120 -11.40 9.19 2.12
C ASN A 120 -11.54 10.46 1.27
N VAL A 121 -10.56 11.37 1.33
CA VAL A 121 -10.58 12.65 0.62
C VAL A 121 -10.23 12.40 -0.86
N PRO A 122 -11.01 12.93 -1.82
CA PRO A 122 -10.65 12.91 -3.23
C PRO A 122 -9.25 13.46 -3.50
N GLY A 123 -8.51 12.83 -4.41
CA GLY A 123 -7.14 13.25 -4.73
C GLY A 123 -6.07 12.89 -3.70
N SER A 124 -6.42 12.31 -2.54
CA SER A 124 -5.42 11.97 -1.49
C SER A 124 -4.42 10.88 -1.88
N LEU A 125 -4.74 10.06 -2.91
CA LEU A 125 -3.97 8.87 -3.32
C LEU A 125 -3.81 7.79 -2.23
N CYS A 126 -4.52 7.92 -1.10
CA CYS A 126 -4.55 6.95 -0.02
C CYS A 126 -5.61 5.87 -0.26
N SER A 127 -5.38 4.68 0.31
CA SER A 127 -6.46 3.72 0.51
C SER A 127 -7.42 4.23 1.59
N SER A 128 -8.61 3.64 1.69
CA SER A 128 -9.59 4.00 2.72
C SER A 128 -10.01 2.77 3.53
N LYS A 129 -10.23 2.93 4.84
CA LYS A 129 -10.67 1.82 5.70
C LYS A 129 -12.17 1.56 5.55
N GLY A 130 -12.57 0.33 5.76
CA GLY A 130 -13.98 -0.07 5.88
C GLY A 130 -14.41 -1.14 4.89
N LYS A 131 -15.72 -1.38 4.87
CA LYS A 131 -16.42 -2.35 4.03
C LYS A 131 -16.66 -1.76 2.64
N TYR A 132 -16.34 -2.53 1.62
CA TYR A 132 -16.58 -2.24 0.22
C TYR A 132 -17.47 -3.31 -0.36
N LYS A 133 -18.51 -2.91 -1.09
CA LYS A 133 -19.17 -3.80 -2.04
C LYS A 133 -18.33 -3.86 -3.31
N ILE A 134 -17.94 -5.07 -3.70
CA ILE A 134 -17.34 -5.33 -5.01
C ILE A 134 -18.48 -5.26 -6.04
N GLY A 135 -18.41 -4.24 -6.90
CA GLY A 135 -19.42 -3.92 -7.90
C GLY A 135 -19.20 -4.66 -9.22
N LYS A 136 -19.67 -4.06 -10.32
CA LYS A 136 -19.49 -4.63 -11.67
C LYS A 136 -18.01 -4.64 -12.06
N SER A 137 -17.64 -5.68 -12.81
CA SER A 137 -16.36 -5.70 -13.50
C SER A 137 -16.34 -4.67 -14.64
N TYR A 138 -15.15 -4.27 -15.02
CA TYR A 138 -14.88 -3.43 -16.19
C TYR A 138 -13.47 -3.71 -16.69
N PHE A 139 -13.14 -3.22 -17.89
CA PHE A 139 -11.78 -3.20 -18.41
C PHE A 139 -11.28 -1.76 -18.41
N GLY A 140 -10.18 -1.51 -17.69
CA GLY A 140 -9.51 -0.22 -17.62
C GLY A 140 -8.06 -0.30 -18.05
N GLU A 141 -7.27 0.72 -17.69
CA GLU A 141 -5.85 0.84 -18.03
C GLU A 141 -5.02 -0.39 -17.63
N PHE A 142 -5.32 -0.99 -16.46
CA PHE A 142 -4.62 -2.17 -15.95
C PHE A 142 -5.29 -3.50 -16.33
N GLY A 143 -6.22 -3.46 -17.29
CA GLY A 143 -7.03 -4.61 -17.69
C GLY A 143 -8.28 -4.78 -16.82
N LYS A 144 -8.70 -6.02 -16.60
CA LYS A 144 -9.94 -6.32 -15.87
C LYS A 144 -9.83 -5.90 -14.40
N GLY A 145 -10.84 -5.18 -13.92
CA GLY A 145 -10.96 -4.77 -12.53
C GLY A 145 -12.42 -4.72 -12.07
N TYR A 146 -12.64 -4.46 -10.79
CA TYR A 146 -13.96 -4.33 -10.18
C TYR A 146 -14.13 -2.96 -9.54
N LYS A 147 -15.25 -2.30 -9.81
CA LYS A 147 -15.61 -1.04 -9.16
C LYS A 147 -15.86 -1.27 -7.67
N LEU A 148 -15.27 -0.45 -6.80
CA LEU A 148 -15.51 -0.55 -5.36
C LEU A 148 -16.46 0.54 -4.88
N HIS A 149 -17.54 0.11 -4.20
CA HIS A 149 -18.49 1.00 -3.55
C HIS A 149 -18.27 0.97 -2.05
N GLY A 150 -17.83 2.08 -1.46
CA GLY A 150 -17.63 2.17 -0.03
C GLY A 150 -18.97 2.22 0.71
N ILE A 151 -19.04 1.45 1.80
CA ILE A 151 -20.24 1.30 2.64
C ILE A 151 -20.13 2.12 3.92
N ASP A 152 -18.92 2.31 4.44
CA ASP A 152 -18.67 3.02 5.69
C ASP A 152 -18.38 4.50 5.42
N ALA A 153 -18.62 5.37 6.41
CA ALA A 153 -18.28 6.79 6.31
C ALA A 153 -16.79 7.03 5.98
N THR A 154 -15.93 6.12 6.41
CA THR A 154 -14.48 6.14 6.16
C THR A 154 -14.09 5.77 4.73
N ASN A 155 -14.99 5.26 3.89
CA ASN A 155 -14.72 4.92 2.49
C ASN A 155 -15.85 5.27 1.50
N ASN A 156 -16.91 5.97 1.92
CA ASN A 156 -18.08 6.28 1.08
C ASN A 156 -17.78 7.11 -0.19
N ASN A 157 -16.58 7.69 -0.33
CA ASN A 157 -16.16 8.35 -1.58
C ASN A 157 -15.43 7.40 -2.54
N ALA A 158 -15.21 6.13 -2.19
CA ALA A 158 -14.41 5.19 -2.98
C ALA A 158 -14.80 5.13 -4.47
N PHE A 159 -16.09 5.03 -4.76
CA PHE A 159 -16.58 4.98 -6.13
C PHE A 159 -16.33 6.30 -6.89
N LYS A 160 -16.62 7.45 -6.24
CA LYS A 160 -16.36 8.79 -6.80
C LYS A 160 -14.87 9.04 -7.03
N ARG A 161 -14.02 8.42 -6.21
CA ARG A 161 -12.56 8.47 -6.29
C ARG A 161 -11.97 7.47 -7.29
N LEU A 162 -12.81 6.75 -8.04
CA LEU A 162 -12.40 5.71 -8.99
C LEU A 162 -11.54 4.62 -8.34
N VAL A 163 -11.77 4.32 -7.05
CA VAL A 163 -11.10 3.22 -6.36
C VAL A 163 -11.68 1.90 -6.87
N VAL A 164 -10.79 1.01 -7.31
CA VAL A 164 -11.13 -0.27 -7.93
C VAL A 164 -10.28 -1.39 -7.36
N PHE A 165 -10.77 -2.62 -7.42
CA PHE A 165 -9.99 -3.82 -7.14
C PHE A 165 -9.45 -4.37 -8.45
N HIS A 166 -8.13 -4.40 -8.61
CA HIS A 166 -7.47 -4.77 -9.88
C HIS A 166 -6.12 -5.44 -9.65
N TYR A 167 -5.51 -5.91 -10.74
CA TYR A 167 -4.10 -6.31 -10.74
C TYR A 167 -3.21 -5.25 -11.36
N TYR A 168 -1.91 -5.44 -11.21
CA TYR A 168 -0.91 -4.73 -11.99
C TYR A 168 0.21 -5.68 -12.39
N ASN A 169 0.64 -5.62 -13.66
CA ASN A 169 1.44 -6.67 -14.30
C ASN A 169 2.76 -6.96 -13.59
N THR A 170 3.35 -5.96 -12.94
CA THR A 170 4.64 -6.12 -12.26
C THR A 170 4.50 -6.45 -10.77
N GLN A 171 3.28 -6.64 -10.26
CA GLN A 171 3.09 -7.07 -8.88
C GLN A 171 3.45 -8.56 -8.75
N THR A 172 4.36 -8.83 -7.83
CA THR A 172 4.86 -10.17 -7.48
C THR A 172 3.89 -10.95 -6.59
N THR A 173 4.00 -12.28 -6.64
CA THR A 173 3.39 -13.21 -5.68
C THR A 173 4.33 -13.56 -4.52
N GLU A 174 5.61 -13.21 -4.62
CA GLU A 174 6.68 -13.59 -3.70
C GLU A 174 6.88 -12.53 -2.62
N GLU A 175 6.74 -12.96 -1.35
CA GLU A 175 7.07 -12.11 -0.20
C GLU A 175 8.52 -11.64 -0.28
N TYR A 176 8.80 -10.45 0.26
CA TYR A 176 10.15 -9.90 0.40
C TYR A 176 10.91 -9.59 -0.91
N SER A 177 10.27 -9.69 -2.07
CA SER A 177 10.85 -9.32 -3.37
C SER A 177 10.63 -7.83 -3.71
N ARG A 178 11.57 -7.21 -4.43
CA ARG A 178 11.44 -5.84 -5.00
C ARG A 178 11.49 -5.90 -6.53
N PRO A 179 10.73 -5.06 -7.27
CA PRO A 179 9.91 -3.94 -6.81
C PRO A 179 8.40 -4.16 -7.01
N SER A 180 7.64 -4.32 -5.92
CA SER A 180 6.18 -4.09 -5.97
C SER A 180 5.88 -2.60 -5.76
N TYR A 181 4.93 -2.08 -6.54
CA TYR A 181 4.53 -0.68 -6.53
C TYR A 181 3.36 -0.42 -5.57
N MET A 182 3.36 0.76 -4.95
CA MET A 182 2.17 1.31 -4.30
C MET A 182 1.18 1.83 -5.36
N SER A 183 -0.11 1.69 -5.09
CA SER A 183 -1.17 2.21 -5.98
C SER A 183 -1.48 3.68 -5.69
N SER A 184 -2.47 4.25 -6.39
CA SER A 184 -3.08 5.55 -6.06
C SER A 184 -4.32 5.42 -5.15
N GLY A 185 -4.41 4.35 -4.37
CA GLY A 185 -5.49 4.10 -3.38
C GLY A 185 -6.19 2.76 -3.55
N CYS A 186 -6.11 2.17 -4.75
CA CYS A 186 -6.70 0.88 -5.10
C CYS A 186 -6.01 -0.30 -4.40
N PRO A 187 -6.75 -1.28 -3.84
CA PRO A 187 -6.19 -2.57 -3.49
C PRO A 187 -5.76 -3.31 -4.76
N MET A 188 -4.47 -3.60 -4.87
CA MET A 188 -3.85 -4.08 -6.12
C MET A 188 -3.06 -5.36 -5.89
N LEU A 189 -3.41 -6.43 -6.61
CA LEU A 189 -2.78 -7.76 -6.50
C LEU A 189 -1.84 -8.07 -7.69
N ALA A 190 -1.09 -9.15 -7.58
CA ALA A 190 -0.46 -9.82 -8.71
C ALA A 190 -1.51 -10.38 -9.69
N PRO A 191 -1.23 -10.44 -11.01
CA PRO A 191 -2.17 -10.96 -12.00
C PRO A 191 -2.69 -12.37 -11.67
N ALA A 192 -1.80 -13.28 -11.26
CA ALA A 192 -2.16 -14.65 -10.88
C ALA A 192 -3.13 -14.70 -9.69
N ASN A 193 -2.86 -13.89 -8.65
CA ASN A 193 -3.71 -13.82 -7.45
C ASN A 193 -5.06 -13.16 -7.74
N PHE A 194 -5.08 -12.12 -8.58
CA PHE A 194 -6.33 -11.51 -9.03
C PHE A 194 -7.17 -12.50 -9.83
N LYS A 195 -6.58 -13.30 -10.72
CA LYS A 195 -7.30 -14.32 -11.49
C LYS A 195 -8.00 -15.34 -10.59
N VAL A 196 -7.39 -15.72 -9.47
CA VAL A 196 -8.04 -16.56 -8.45
C VAL A 196 -9.27 -15.84 -7.87
N CYS A 197 -9.10 -14.58 -7.43
CA CYS A 197 -10.20 -13.78 -6.89
C CYS A 197 -11.34 -13.59 -7.91
N ASP A 198 -11.01 -13.25 -9.16
CA ASP A 198 -11.94 -13.06 -10.27
C ASP A 198 -12.79 -14.32 -10.51
N SER A 199 -12.13 -15.48 -10.55
CA SER A 199 -12.79 -16.78 -10.72
C SER A 199 -13.74 -17.12 -9.58
N LEU A 200 -13.42 -16.69 -8.35
CA LEU A 200 -14.28 -16.89 -7.18
C LEU A 200 -15.47 -15.91 -7.19
N ILE A 201 -15.25 -14.63 -7.51
CA ILE A 201 -16.32 -13.62 -7.61
C ILE A 201 -17.36 -14.06 -8.64
N GLN A 202 -16.94 -14.54 -9.82
CA GLN A 202 -17.86 -14.95 -10.89
C GLN A 202 -18.77 -16.14 -10.53
N LYS A 203 -18.39 -16.95 -9.54
CA LYS A 203 -19.20 -18.08 -9.05
C LYS A 203 -20.23 -17.66 -8.00
N GLU A 204 -20.12 -16.46 -7.46
CA GLU A 204 -21.02 -15.96 -6.43
C GLU A 204 -22.28 -15.36 -7.05
N LYS A 205 -23.45 -15.76 -6.52
CA LYS A 205 -24.75 -15.20 -6.91
C LYS A 205 -25.08 -13.90 -6.19
N LEU A 206 -24.43 -13.66 -5.04
CA LEU A 206 -24.59 -12.48 -4.22
C LEU A 206 -23.33 -11.61 -4.29
N PRO A 207 -23.46 -10.27 -4.13
CA PRO A 207 -22.30 -9.40 -4.09
C PRO A 207 -21.26 -9.83 -3.05
N VAL A 208 -20.00 -9.75 -3.44
CA VAL A 208 -18.86 -10.05 -2.57
C VAL A 208 -18.44 -8.79 -1.83
N MET A 209 -18.05 -8.94 -0.57
CA MET A 209 -17.53 -7.84 0.24
C MET A 209 -16.01 -7.90 0.31
N LEU A 210 -15.38 -6.72 0.27
CA LEU A 210 -13.98 -6.52 0.64
C LEU A 210 -13.92 -5.64 1.88
N VAL A 211 -13.17 -6.04 2.90
CA VAL A 211 -12.85 -5.24 4.08
C VAL A 211 -11.40 -4.80 4.00
N VAL A 212 -11.15 -3.52 4.22
CA VAL A 212 -9.79 -2.97 4.35
C VAL A 212 -9.66 -2.34 5.73
N TYR A 213 -8.60 -2.65 6.46
CA TYR A 213 -8.25 -1.97 7.71
C TYR A 213 -6.77 -1.70 7.82
#